data_AF-A0A847JKL3-F1
#
_entry.id   AF-A0A847JKL3-F1
#
_cell.length_a   1.000
_cell.length_b   1.000
_cell.length_c   1.000
_cell.angle_alpha   90.00
_cell.angle_beta   90.00
_cell.angle_gamma   90.00
#
_symmetry.space_group_name_H-M   'P 1'
#
loop_
_entity.id
_entity.type
_entity.pdbx_description
1 polymer ?
#
loop_
_entity_poly.entity_id
_entity_poly.type
_entity_poly.pdbx_seq_one_letter_code
_entity_poly.pdbx_strand_id
1 'polypeptide(L)'
;TTDLNNALLGFILTGYAGFTTAAGYIGHKYKVDHDISLMMPELWSRLSPEERDPEFLKNNGYLEKVEDFTYQGRLIPASRLGWRITPLFAATYLGRLFDTPSVVFTEDMLRPELQSIEEFVEGIENIEAAMEKSAKAYFEDGSYEAAIPPLKAVLSTMVYGNYEGKSIEHPEVRELFDREYVLRSDWYRTRLDCYREQEIAHVQTSIAYLKKFLADRAEPKSLTERRVQAELSSAYERLELLVSSNYLKRIWGSIGLDPLYRT
;
A
#
# COMPACT_ATOMS: atom_id res chain seq x y z
N THR A 1 8.78 4.10 -9.80
CA THR A 1 7.75 4.90 -9.11
C THR A 1 6.32 4.41 -9.35
N THR A 2 5.90 4.08 -10.57
CA THR A 2 4.53 3.62 -10.89
C THR A 2 3.98 2.54 -9.95
N ASP A 3 4.75 1.48 -9.69
CA ASP A 3 4.30 0.39 -8.80
C ASP A 3 4.02 0.88 -7.38
N LEU A 4 4.87 1.77 -6.84
CA LEU A 4 4.68 2.35 -5.52
C LEU A 4 3.49 3.30 -5.47
N ASN A 5 3.29 4.13 -6.51
CA ASN A 5 2.11 4.96 -6.63
C ASN A 5 0.82 4.11 -6.61
N ASN A 6 0.80 3.05 -7.41
CA ASN A 6 -0.35 2.14 -7.51
C ASN A 6 -0.58 1.39 -6.19
N ALA A 7 0.48 0.86 -5.58
CA ALA A 7 0.40 0.14 -4.32
C ALA A 7 -0.14 1.05 -3.21
N LEU A 8 0.50 2.20 -2.97
CA LEU A 8 0.09 3.14 -1.93
C LEU A 8 -1.34 3.63 -2.14
N LEU A 9 -1.69 4.00 -3.37
CA LEU A 9 -3.06 4.40 -3.70
C LEU A 9 -4.06 3.26 -3.46
N GLY A 10 -3.69 2.03 -3.80
CA GLY A 10 -4.50 0.84 -3.53
C GLY A 10 -4.83 0.69 -2.05
N PHE A 11 -3.83 0.79 -1.17
CA PHE A 11 -4.04 0.76 0.29
C PHE A 11 -4.96 1.90 0.76
N ILE A 12 -4.71 3.13 0.32
CA ILE A 12 -5.52 4.30 0.72
C ILE A 12 -6.99 4.16 0.28
N LEU A 13 -7.25 3.79 -0.97
CA LEU A 13 -8.62 3.74 -1.52
C LEU A 13 -9.47 2.62 -0.93
N THR A 14 -8.83 1.50 -0.59
CA THR A 14 -9.49 0.31 -0.04
C THR A 14 -9.58 0.32 1.49
N GLY A 15 -8.79 1.17 2.15
CA GLY A 15 -8.72 1.21 3.61
C GLY A 15 -8.06 -0.05 4.21
N TYR A 16 -7.22 -0.76 3.44
CA TYR A 16 -6.51 -1.90 3.99
C TYR A 16 -5.49 -1.47 5.05
N ALA A 17 -5.53 -2.14 6.19
CA ALA A 17 -4.52 -2.00 7.22
C ALA A 17 -3.22 -2.72 6.83
N GLY A 18 -2.08 -2.09 7.08
CA GLY A 18 -0.76 -2.71 6.92
C GLY A 18 -0.33 -3.42 8.20
N PHE A 19 -0.17 -4.73 8.14
CA PHE A 19 0.38 -5.55 9.24
C PHE A 19 1.68 -6.21 8.79
N THR A 20 2.63 -6.29 9.70
CA THR A 20 3.91 -7.01 9.51
C THR A 20 4.10 -8.00 10.64
N THR A 21 4.80 -9.09 10.35
CA THR A 21 4.95 -10.22 11.27
C THR A 21 6.40 -10.64 11.29
N ALA A 22 6.94 -10.93 12.47
CA ALA A 22 8.31 -11.39 12.61
C ALA A 22 8.50 -12.78 11.97
N ALA A 23 9.62 -12.96 11.29
CA ALA A 23 10.11 -14.24 10.79
C ALA A 23 11.63 -14.29 11.01
N GLY A 24 12.16 -15.50 11.19
CA GLY A 24 13.55 -15.74 11.58
C GLY A 24 13.77 -15.48 13.07
N TYR A 25 13.75 -14.22 13.49
CA TYR A 25 14.11 -13.81 14.85
C TYR A 25 13.18 -12.73 15.44
N ILE A 26 13.04 -12.75 16.77
CA ILE A 26 12.51 -11.64 17.57
C ILE A 26 13.60 -11.21 18.57
N GLY A 27 14.16 -10.02 18.36
CA GLY A 27 15.39 -9.62 19.02
C GLY A 27 16.52 -10.62 18.71
N HIS A 28 17.52 -10.70 19.57
CA HIS A 28 18.67 -11.61 19.37
C HIS A 28 18.49 -12.98 19.97
N LYS A 29 17.61 -13.12 20.97
CA LYS A 29 17.47 -14.38 21.72
C LYS A 29 16.57 -15.39 21.01
N TYR A 30 15.44 -14.93 20.46
CA TYR A 30 14.36 -15.82 20.05
C TYR A 30 14.41 -16.10 18.56
N LYS A 31 14.89 -17.30 18.22
CA LYS A 31 14.74 -17.85 16.88
C LYS A 31 13.33 -18.42 16.73
N VAL A 32 12.52 -17.79 15.87
CA VAL A 32 11.12 -18.14 15.63
C VAL A 32 10.88 -18.74 14.24
N ASP A 33 11.90 -18.74 13.36
CA ASP A 33 11.82 -19.22 11.98
C ASP A 33 10.52 -18.78 11.28
N HIS A 34 9.59 -19.69 11.02
CA HIS A 34 8.30 -19.39 10.42
C HIS A 34 7.10 -19.69 11.34
N ASP A 35 7.35 -19.98 12.63
CA ASP A 35 6.31 -20.40 13.56
C ASP A 35 5.22 -19.34 13.71
N ILE A 36 5.64 -18.07 13.82
CA ILE A 36 4.71 -16.93 13.84
C ILE A 36 4.01 -16.80 12.50
N SER A 37 4.75 -16.87 11.39
CA SER A 37 4.18 -16.72 10.05
C SER A 37 3.05 -17.72 9.77
N LEU A 38 3.20 -18.98 10.21
CA LEU A 38 2.19 -20.03 10.07
C LEU A 38 0.96 -19.80 10.96
N MET A 39 1.14 -19.16 12.11
CA MET A 39 0.05 -18.86 13.04
C MET A 39 -0.84 -17.70 12.59
N MET A 40 -0.31 -16.74 11.81
CA MET A 40 -1.04 -15.52 11.46
C MET A 40 -2.36 -15.75 10.70
N PRO A 41 -2.43 -16.61 9.66
CA PRO A 41 -3.69 -16.90 8.98
C PRO A 41 -4.74 -17.52 9.92
N GLU A 42 -4.29 -18.38 10.83
CA GLU A 42 -5.15 -19.01 11.83
C GLU A 42 -5.70 -17.96 12.81
N LEU A 43 -4.86 -17.07 13.31
CA LEU A 43 -5.32 -16.02 14.22
C LEU A 43 -6.26 -15.05 13.50
N TRP A 44 -5.82 -14.47 12.37
CA TRP A 44 -6.58 -13.43 11.66
C TRP A 44 -7.93 -13.95 11.20
N SER A 45 -8.02 -15.17 10.67
CA SER A 45 -9.31 -15.75 10.22
C SER A 45 -10.35 -15.88 11.34
N ARG A 46 -9.92 -15.98 12.60
CA ARG A 46 -10.78 -16.08 13.79
C ARG A 46 -11.13 -14.73 14.41
N LEU A 47 -10.57 -13.61 13.95
CA LEU A 47 -10.94 -12.27 14.38
C LEU A 47 -12.14 -11.74 13.57
N SER A 48 -13.04 -10.99 14.19
CA SER A 48 -14.09 -10.24 13.48
C SER A 48 -13.48 -9.10 12.66
N PRO A 49 -14.23 -8.50 11.70
CA PRO A 49 -13.75 -7.31 10.99
C PRO A 49 -13.35 -6.15 11.91
N GLU A 50 -14.10 -5.92 12.99
CA GLU A 50 -13.82 -4.89 14.00
C GLU A 50 -12.56 -5.23 14.81
N GLU A 51 -12.38 -6.49 15.20
CA GLU A 51 -11.19 -6.93 15.94
C GLU A 51 -9.90 -6.90 15.10
N ARG A 52 -10.02 -6.74 13.78
CA ARG A 52 -8.89 -6.56 12.85
C ARG A 52 -8.62 -5.08 12.54
N ASP A 53 -9.50 -4.16 12.95
CA ASP A 53 -9.34 -2.74 12.68
C ASP A 53 -8.24 -2.14 13.59
N PRO A 54 -7.17 -1.55 13.03
CA PRO A 54 -6.12 -0.92 13.83
C PRO A 54 -6.63 0.17 14.76
N GLU A 55 -7.65 0.95 14.39
CA GLU A 55 -8.17 2.00 15.27
C GLU A 55 -8.89 1.40 16.48
N PHE A 56 -9.73 0.37 16.26
CA PHE A 56 -10.28 -0.42 17.36
C PHE A 56 -9.17 -0.99 18.26
N LEU A 57 -8.12 -1.57 17.67
CA LEU A 57 -7.02 -2.17 18.43
C LEU A 57 -6.24 -1.13 19.26
N LYS A 58 -5.96 0.05 18.71
CA LYS A 58 -5.30 1.16 19.42
C LYS A 58 -6.17 1.68 20.56
N ASN A 59 -7.44 1.97 20.30
CA ASN A 59 -8.38 2.55 21.27
C ASN A 59 -8.64 1.63 22.47
N ASN A 60 -8.48 0.32 22.31
CA ASN A 60 -8.67 -0.67 23.36
C ASN A 60 -7.34 -1.16 24.00
N GLY A 61 -6.19 -0.54 23.68
CA GLY A 61 -4.90 -0.87 24.28
C GLY A 61 -4.30 -2.20 23.81
N TYR A 62 -4.79 -2.74 22.70
CA TYR A 62 -4.23 -3.95 22.08
C TYR A 62 -2.99 -3.65 21.24
N LEU A 63 -2.82 -2.40 20.81
CA LEU A 63 -1.61 -1.91 20.16
C LEU A 63 -1.00 -0.78 21.00
N GLU A 64 0.34 -0.75 21.10
CA GLU A 64 1.10 0.37 21.64
C GLU A 64 2.01 0.98 20.56
N LYS A 65 2.11 2.31 20.56
CA LYS A 65 3.01 3.03 19.65
C LYS A 65 4.44 2.86 20.13
N VAL A 66 5.36 2.56 19.21
CA VAL A 66 6.79 2.66 19.48
C VAL A 66 7.16 4.12 19.34
N GLU A 67 7.71 4.72 20.39
CA GLU A 67 8.04 6.15 20.42
C GLU A 67 9.54 6.38 20.20
N ASP A 68 9.88 7.51 19.59
CA ASP A 68 11.27 7.96 19.52
C ASP A 68 11.83 8.16 20.93
N PHE A 69 13.10 7.82 21.13
CA PHE A 69 13.75 7.97 22.43
C PHE A 69 15.21 8.41 22.29
N THR A 70 15.81 8.89 23.38
CA THR A 70 17.22 9.27 23.40
C THR A 70 18.07 8.14 23.96
N TYR A 71 19.11 7.75 23.22
CA TYR A 71 20.10 6.77 23.65
C TYR A 71 21.51 7.34 23.46
N GLN A 72 22.28 7.41 24.56
CA GLN A 72 23.64 7.97 24.57
C GLN A 72 23.74 9.37 23.93
N GLY A 73 22.74 10.23 24.19
CA GLY A 73 22.69 11.61 23.67
C GLY A 73 22.25 11.74 22.20
N ARG A 74 21.89 10.63 21.54
CA ARG A 74 21.39 10.61 20.16
C ARG A 74 19.89 10.31 20.14
N LEU A 75 19.15 10.96 19.26
CA LEU A 75 17.74 10.64 19.02
C LEU A 75 17.65 9.38 18.16
N ILE A 76 16.90 8.39 18.62
CA ILE A 76 16.64 7.14 17.91
C ILE A 76 15.21 7.18 17.36
N PRO A 77 15.02 7.15 16.02
CA PRO A 77 13.71 7.33 15.39
C PRO A 77 12.88 6.04 15.39
N ALA A 78 12.66 5.46 16.58
CA ALA A 78 11.96 4.19 16.76
C ALA A 78 10.48 4.23 16.33
N SER A 79 9.89 5.42 16.25
CA SER A 79 8.52 5.62 15.74
C SER A 79 8.31 5.14 14.30
N ARG A 80 9.39 4.96 13.54
CA ARG A 80 9.35 4.32 12.21
C ARG A 80 8.85 2.88 12.24
N LEU A 81 8.94 2.21 13.39
CA LEU A 81 8.40 0.86 13.59
C LEU A 81 6.87 0.85 13.75
N GLY A 82 6.25 2.02 13.94
CA GLY A 82 4.80 2.17 14.03
C GLY A 82 4.25 1.64 15.35
N TRP A 83 3.37 0.65 15.27
CA TRP A 83 2.63 0.09 16.40
C TRP A 83 2.92 -1.40 16.54
N ARG A 84 2.92 -1.90 17.78
CA ARG A 84 3.10 -3.32 18.07
C ARG A 84 2.02 -3.86 19.00
N ILE A 85 1.82 -5.17 18.98
CA ILE A 85 0.88 -5.85 19.87
C ILE A 85 1.32 -5.76 21.33
N THR A 86 0.35 -5.67 22.24
CA THR A 86 0.59 -5.62 23.69
C THR A 86 0.37 -7.00 24.34
N PRO A 87 0.78 -7.18 25.60
CA PRO A 87 0.38 -8.36 26.38
C PRO A 87 -1.14 -8.55 26.45
N LEU A 88 -1.90 -7.45 26.41
CA LEU A 88 -3.37 -7.49 26.39
C LEU A 88 -3.91 -8.10 25.10
N PHE A 89 -3.31 -7.78 23.93
CA PHE A 89 -3.65 -8.42 22.66
C PHE A 89 -3.37 -9.93 22.73
N ALA A 90 -2.18 -10.30 23.21
CA ALA A 90 -1.77 -11.70 23.33
C ALA A 90 -2.75 -12.50 24.20
N ALA A 91 -3.05 -12.01 25.41
CA ALA A 91 -3.98 -12.67 26.32
C ALA A 91 -5.41 -12.78 25.76
N THR A 92 -5.87 -11.78 25.01
CA THR A 92 -7.25 -11.72 24.50
C THR A 92 -7.46 -12.57 23.26
N TYR A 93 -6.54 -12.51 22.29
CA TYR A 93 -6.77 -13.10 20.98
C TYR A 93 -6.02 -14.40 20.76
N LEU A 94 -4.85 -14.61 21.37
CA LEU A 94 -4.13 -15.90 21.26
C LEU A 94 -4.85 -17.02 22.01
N GLY A 95 -5.75 -16.70 22.94
CA GLY A 95 -6.58 -17.69 23.64
C GLY A 95 -7.52 -18.45 22.71
N ARG A 96 -7.72 -17.97 21.47
CA ARG A 96 -8.47 -18.67 20.42
C ARG A 96 -7.68 -19.80 19.76
N LEU A 97 -6.37 -19.86 19.99
CA LEU A 97 -5.44 -20.83 19.41
C LEU A 97 -4.73 -21.68 20.48
N PHE A 98 -4.47 -21.11 21.66
CA PHE A 98 -3.71 -21.76 22.72
C PHE A 98 -4.45 -21.79 24.04
N ASP A 99 -4.29 -22.88 24.79
CA ASP A 99 -4.91 -23.05 26.11
C ASP A 99 -4.33 -22.08 27.16
N THR A 100 -3.07 -21.66 27.00
CA THR A 100 -2.39 -20.71 27.90
C THR A 100 -1.81 -19.54 27.11
N PRO A 101 -2.64 -18.55 26.70
CA PRO A 101 -2.20 -17.51 25.77
C PRO A 101 -1.16 -16.53 26.35
N SER A 102 -1.19 -16.32 27.66
CA SER A 102 -0.30 -15.37 28.34
C SER A 102 1.17 -15.80 28.41
N VAL A 103 1.49 -17.06 28.06
CA VAL A 103 2.87 -17.57 28.05
C VAL A 103 3.41 -17.78 26.62
N VAL A 104 2.60 -17.56 25.59
CA VAL A 104 2.99 -17.74 24.18
C VAL A 104 4.07 -16.73 23.79
N PHE A 105 3.89 -15.47 24.22
CA PHE A 105 4.89 -14.42 24.05
C PHE A 105 5.30 -13.89 25.41
N THR A 106 6.59 -14.01 25.73
CA THR A 106 7.17 -13.39 26.92
C THR A 106 7.25 -11.87 26.74
N GLU A 107 7.40 -11.15 27.85
CA GLU A 107 7.51 -9.69 27.83
C GLU A 107 8.66 -9.20 26.94
N ASP A 108 9.81 -9.87 26.97
CA ASP A 108 10.97 -9.53 26.14
C ASP A 108 10.86 -10.04 24.69
N MET A 109 9.88 -10.88 24.34
CA MET A 109 9.48 -11.11 22.94
C MET A 109 8.59 -9.99 22.41
N LEU A 110 7.64 -9.52 23.23
CA LEU A 110 6.75 -8.41 22.86
C LEU A 110 7.50 -7.07 22.82
N ARG A 111 8.55 -6.95 23.66
CA ARG A 111 9.41 -5.78 23.78
C ARG A 111 10.88 -6.17 23.61
N PRO A 112 11.34 -6.40 22.36
CA PRO A 112 12.70 -6.89 22.08
C PRO A 112 13.82 -6.01 22.63
N GLU A 113 13.58 -4.73 22.86
CA GLU A 113 14.49 -3.81 23.53
C GLU A 113 14.88 -4.23 24.95
N LEU A 114 14.08 -5.07 25.61
CA LEU A 114 14.40 -5.66 26.92
C LEU A 114 15.45 -6.77 26.82
N GLN A 115 15.69 -7.32 25.63
CA GLN A 115 16.73 -8.33 25.42
C GLN A 115 18.13 -7.69 25.34
N SER A 116 18.24 -6.57 24.63
CA SER A 116 19.40 -5.66 24.60
C SER A 116 18.96 -4.34 23.95
N ILE A 117 19.14 -3.23 24.67
CA ILE A 117 18.83 -1.91 24.14
C ILE A 117 19.84 -1.50 23.06
N GLU A 118 21.10 -1.91 23.20
CA GLU A 118 22.17 -1.67 22.24
C GLU A 118 21.83 -2.21 20.86
N GLU A 119 21.47 -3.49 20.79
CA GLU A 119 21.14 -4.15 19.52
C GLU A 119 19.81 -3.68 18.94
N PHE A 120 18.85 -3.33 19.79
CA PHE A 120 17.60 -2.72 19.35
C PHE A 120 17.83 -1.36 18.67
N VAL A 121 18.69 -0.53 19.26
CA VAL A 121 19.10 0.75 18.67
C VAL A 121 19.84 0.53 17.36
N GLU A 122 20.81 -0.39 17.32
CA GLU A 122 21.55 -0.73 16.09
C GLU A 122 20.60 -1.18 14.97
N GLY A 123 19.59 -2.00 15.31
CA GLY A 123 18.55 -2.42 14.37
C GLY A 123 17.77 -1.25 13.77
N ILE A 124 17.36 -0.28 14.58
CA ILE A 124 16.64 0.92 14.12
C ILE A 124 17.54 1.80 13.24
N GLU A 125 18.80 2.01 13.63
CA GLU A 125 19.76 2.80 12.85
C GLU A 125 20.03 2.15 11.48
N ASN A 126 20.11 0.82 11.43
CA ASN A 126 20.24 0.08 10.18
C ASN A 126 19.00 0.24 9.28
N ILE A 127 17.80 0.20 9.85
CA ILE A 127 16.56 0.48 9.11
C ILE A 127 16.59 1.91 8.56
N GLU A 128 16.95 2.89 9.39
CA GLU A 128 17.05 4.29 8.98
C GLU A 128 18.03 4.49 7.82
N ALA A 129 19.24 3.95 7.93
CA ALA A 129 20.25 4.06 6.88
C ALA A 129 19.81 3.38 5.57
N ALA A 130 19.14 2.22 5.68
CA ALA A 130 18.60 1.52 4.52
C ALA A 130 17.47 2.32 3.84
N MET A 131 16.54 2.88 4.63
CA MET A 131 15.48 3.76 4.14
C MET A 131 16.06 4.97 3.41
N GLU A 132 16.99 5.70 4.04
CA GLU A 132 17.62 6.88 3.45
C GLU A 132 18.30 6.53 2.11
N LYS A 133 19.08 5.44 2.09
CA LYS A 133 19.77 4.96 0.88
C LYS A 133 18.77 4.63 -0.24
N SER A 134 17.71 3.89 0.07
CA SER A 134 16.69 3.52 -0.91
C SER A 134 15.92 4.74 -1.44
N ALA A 135 15.61 5.71 -0.59
CA ALA A 135 14.87 6.90 -0.99
C ALA A 135 15.72 7.88 -1.82
N LYS A 136 17.03 8.02 -1.53
CA LYS A 136 17.96 8.86 -2.32
C LYS A 136 17.96 8.52 -3.80
N ALA A 137 17.87 7.23 -4.15
CA ALA A 137 17.85 6.79 -5.56
C ALA A 137 16.73 7.47 -6.38
N TYR A 138 15.57 7.75 -5.77
CA TYR A 138 14.44 8.42 -6.44
C TYR A 138 14.72 9.90 -6.75
N PHE A 139 15.52 10.56 -5.92
CA PHE A 139 15.94 11.93 -6.18
C PHE A 139 17.04 11.98 -7.24
N GLU A 140 17.97 11.01 -7.21
CA GLU A 140 19.09 10.92 -8.16
C GLU A 140 18.63 10.60 -9.58
N ASP A 141 17.64 9.72 -9.76
CA ASP A 141 17.10 9.35 -11.07
C ASP A 141 15.93 10.23 -11.54
N GLY A 142 15.53 11.21 -10.73
CA GLY A 142 14.42 12.13 -11.01
C GLY A 142 13.03 11.52 -10.88
N SER A 143 12.92 10.24 -10.53
CA SER A 143 11.64 9.54 -10.43
C SER A 143 10.80 9.96 -9.21
N TYR A 144 11.39 10.71 -8.27
CA TYR A 144 10.69 11.45 -7.22
C TYR A 144 9.62 12.37 -7.80
N GLU A 145 9.88 13.04 -8.93
CA GLU A 145 8.93 14.02 -9.47
C GLU A 145 7.61 13.42 -9.89
N ALA A 146 7.64 12.14 -10.27
CA ALA A 146 6.48 11.38 -10.67
C ALA A 146 5.77 10.66 -9.51
N ALA A 147 6.29 10.75 -8.29
CA ALA A 147 5.63 10.19 -7.12
C ALA A 147 4.34 10.98 -6.83
N ILE A 148 3.28 10.26 -6.43
CA ILE A 148 2.07 10.91 -5.91
C ILE A 148 2.40 11.67 -4.60
N PRO A 149 1.65 12.72 -4.23
CA PRO A 149 1.94 13.55 -3.06
C PRO A 149 2.25 12.78 -1.76
N PRO A 150 1.47 11.76 -1.34
CA PRO A 150 1.81 11.01 -0.13
C PRO A 150 3.13 10.22 -0.25
N LEU A 151 3.47 9.73 -1.44
CA LEU A 151 4.75 9.05 -1.66
C LEU A 151 5.92 10.05 -1.65
N LYS A 152 5.74 11.26 -2.19
CA LYS A 152 6.72 12.34 -2.06
C LYS A 152 7.01 12.63 -0.57
N ALA A 153 5.97 12.72 0.25
CA ALA A 153 6.13 12.94 1.68
C ALA A 153 6.94 11.83 2.38
N VAL A 154 6.67 10.56 2.04
CA VAL A 154 7.47 9.43 2.55
C VAL A 154 8.94 9.54 2.12
N LEU A 155 9.19 9.71 0.82
CA LEU A 155 10.55 9.77 0.27
C LEU A 155 11.35 10.95 0.84
N SER A 156 10.75 12.15 0.92
CA SER A 156 11.41 13.32 1.52
C SER A 156 11.69 13.11 2.99
N THR A 157 10.77 12.51 3.75
CA THR A 157 11.01 12.22 5.18
C THR A 157 12.14 11.21 5.36
N MET A 158 12.23 10.19 4.50
CA MET A 158 13.31 9.21 4.54
C MET A 158 14.69 9.79 4.26
N VAL A 159 14.79 10.83 3.41
CA VAL A 159 16.08 11.44 3.02
C VAL A 159 16.44 12.65 3.88
N TYR A 160 15.47 13.51 4.15
CA TYR A 160 15.69 14.83 4.78
C TYR A 160 15.11 14.93 6.19
N GLY A 161 14.45 13.88 6.68
CA GLY A 161 13.75 13.88 7.97
C GLY A 161 12.45 14.71 7.99
N ASN A 162 12.08 15.33 6.88
CA ASN A 162 10.89 16.16 6.76
C ASN A 162 10.35 16.21 5.32
N TYR A 163 9.09 16.60 5.18
CA TYR A 163 8.46 16.98 3.93
C TYR A 163 8.00 18.43 4.06
N GLU A 164 8.56 19.33 3.24
CA GLU A 164 8.26 20.78 3.28
C GLU A 164 8.43 21.40 4.68
N GLY A 165 9.47 20.99 5.41
CA GLY A 165 9.74 21.45 6.77
C GLY A 165 8.88 20.80 7.86
N LYS A 166 7.96 19.89 7.51
CA LYS A 166 7.04 19.20 8.44
C LYS A 166 7.47 17.75 8.66
N SER A 167 7.26 17.25 9.87
CA SER A 167 7.47 15.82 10.15
C SER A 167 6.39 14.96 9.48
N ILE A 168 6.66 13.67 9.33
CA ILE A 168 5.67 12.71 8.81
C ILE A 168 4.40 12.61 9.68
N GLU A 169 4.51 12.97 10.96
CA GLU A 169 3.40 13.00 11.92
C GLU A 169 2.58 14.28 11.86
N HIS A 170 3.02 15.30 11.12
CA HIS A 170 2.30 16.55 11.03
C HIS A 170 0.92 16.34 10.40
N PRO A 171 -0.17 16.91 10.94
CA PRO A 171 -1.53 16.66 10.46
C PRO A 171 -1.71 16.89 8.95
N GLU A 172 -1.14 17.97 8.42
CA GLU A 172 -1.18 18.26 6.97
C GLU A 172 -0.45 17.21 6.11
N VAL A 173 0.60 16.58 6.64
CA VAL A 173 1.29 15.50 5.94
C VAL A 173 0.47 14.20 6.04
N ARG A 174 -0.13 13.93 7.20
CA ARG A 174 -1.02 12.78 7.42
C ARG A 174 -2.27 12.84 6.55
N GLU A 175 -2.84 14.04 6.32
CA GLU A 175 -4.00 14.24 5.43
C GLU A 175 -3.73 13.74 4.00
N LEU A 176 -2.48 13.76 3.52
CA LEU A 176 -2.14 13.24 2.19
C LEU A 176 -2.47 11.75 2.02
N PHE A 177 -2.56 11.00 3.11
CA PHE A 177 -2.87 9.57 3.16
C PHE A 177 -4.35 9.30 3.38
N ASP A 178 -5.16 10.34 3.63
CA ASP A 178 -6.59 10.19 3.88
C ASP A 178 -7.34 9.90 2.59
N ARG A 179 -8.20 8.88 2.62
CA ARG A 179 -9.01 8.46 1.48
C ARG A 179 -9.84 9.61 0.91
N GLU A 180 -10.51 10.39 1.76
CA GLU A 180 -11.36 11.50 1.31
C GLU A 180 -10.54 12.63 0.68
N TYR A 181 -9.33 12.90 1.18
CA TYR A 181 -8.39 13.82 0.55
C TYR A 181 -7.99 13.34 -0.84
N VAL A 182 -7.61 12.07 -0.97
CA VAL A 182 -7.24 11.50 -2.28
C VAL A 182 -8.39 11.61 -3.26
N LEU A 183 -9.61 11.23 -2.86
CA LEU A 183 -10.78 11.21 -3.74
C LEU A 183 -11.22 12.59 -4.25
N ARG A 184 -10.93 13.66 -3.49
CA ARG A 184 -11.20 15.05 -3.87
C ARG A 184 -10.03 15.74 -4.60
N SER A 185 -8.88 15.08 -4.70
CA SER A 185 -7.66 15.69 -5.25
C SER A 185 -7.62 15.72 -6.78
N ASP A 186 -7.00 16.77 -7.33
CA ASP A 186 -6.82 16.92 -8.79
C ASP A 186 -5.86 15.88 -9.36
N TRP A 187 -4.83 15.49 -8.61
CA TRP A 187 -3.88 14.48 -9.05
C TRP A 187 -4.54 13.11 -9.20
N TYR A 188 -5.47 12.75 -8.30
CA TYR A 188 -6.23 11.51 -8.42
C TYR A 188 -7.19 11.56 -9.61
N ARG A 189 -7.90 12.68 -9.80
CA ARG A 189 -8.74 12.89 -10.97
C ARG A 189 -7.97 12.73 -12.28
N THR A 190 -6.77 13.31 -12.35
CA THR A 190 -5.87 13.18 -13.50
C THR A 190 -5.59 11.71 -13.84
N ARG A 191 -5.40 10.84 -12.85
CA ARG A 191 -5.21 9.40 -13.09
C ARG A 191 -6.42 8.73 -13.72
N LEU A 192 -7.62 9.10 -13.28
CA LEU A 192 -8.87 8.58 -13.85
C LEU A 192 -9.07 9.06 -15.29
N ASP A 193 -8.74 10.32 -15.56
CA ASP A 193 -8.78 10.89 -16.91
C ASP A 193 -7.75 10.19 -17.83
N CYS A 194 -6.50 10.01 -17.38
CA CYS A 194 -5.49 9.27 -18.14
C CYS A 194 -5.93 7.83 -18.47
N TYR A 195 -6.56 7.13 -17.51
CA TYR A 195 -7.09 5.78 -17.76
C TYR A 195 -8.15 5.79 -18.85
N ARG A 196 -9.13 6.70 -18.76
CA ARG A 196 -10.19 6.82 -19.77
C ARG A 196 -9.62 7.14 -21.14
N GLU A 197 -8.68 8.08 -21.23
CA GLU A 197 -8.04 8.47 -22.50
C GLU A 197 -7.31 7.29 -23.16
N GLN A 198 -6.53 6.55 -22.37
CA GLN A 198 -5.81 5.37 -22.85
C GLN A 198 -6.77 4.27 -23.33
N GLU A 199 -7.85 4.02 -22.58
CA GLU A 199 -8.87 3.05 -22.95
C GLU A 199 -9.61 3.44 -24.23
N ILE A 200 -9.93 4.72 -24.42
CA ILE A 200 -10.52 5.23 -25.66
C ILE A 200 -9.58 4.97 -26.84
N ALA A 201 -8.30 5.34 -26.71
CA ALA A 201 -7.30 5.16 -27.76
C ALA A 201 -7.11 3.68 -28.12
N HIS A 202 -7.08 2.80 -27.10
CA HIS A 202 -6.99 1.36 -27.30
C HIS A 202 -8.21 0.81 -28.04
N VAL A 203 -9.43 1.15 -27.61
CA VAL A 203 -10.67 0.67 -28.23
C VAL A 203 -10.80 1.18 -29.67
N GLN A 204 -10.46 2.44 -29.94
CA GLN A 204 -10.46 2.99 -31.30
C GLN A 204 -9.48 2.25 -32.23
N THR A 205 -8.29 1.92 -31.72
CA THR A 205 -7.29 1.13 -32.46
C THR A 205 -7.82 -0.27 -32.76
N SER A 206 -8.45 -0.92 -31.77
CA SER A 206 -9.08 -2.24 -31.93
C SER A 206 -10.22 -2.21 -32.97
N ILE A 207 -11.08 -1.20 -32.95
CA ILE A 207 -12.14 -1.01 -33.95
C ILE A 207 -11.54 -0.89 -35.37
N ALA A 208 -10.50 -0.08 -35.54
CA ALA A 208 -9.83 0.09 -36.83
C ALA A 208 -9.23 -1.22 -37.34
N TYR A 209 -8.60 -1.99 -36.44
CA TYR A 209 -8.04 -3.30 -36.75
C TYR A 209 -9.12 -4.32 -37.17
N LEU A 210 -10.20 -4.43 -36.40
CA LEU A 210 -11.30 -5.37 -36.69
C LEU A 210 -11.97 -5.04 -38.03
N LYS A 211 -12.20 -3.75 -38.33
CA LYS A 211 -12.71 -3.31 -39.63
C LYS A 211 -11.80 -3.71 -40.79
N LYS A 212 -10.48 -3.47 -40.64
CA LYS A 212 -9.49 -3.85 -41.64
C LYS A 212 -9.48 -5.36 -41.86
N PHE A 213 -9.52 -6.15 -40.78
CA PHE A 213 -9.60 -7.61 -40.87
C PHE A 213 -10.85 -8.07 -41.64
N LEU A 214 -12.02 -7.50 -41.34
CA LEU A 214 -13.26 -7.82 -42.05
C LEU A 214 -13.20 -7.48 -43.54
N ALA A 215 -12.54 -6.39 -43.91
CA ALA A 215 -12.39 -5.98 -45.31
C ALA A 215 -11.38 -6.84 -46.08
N ASP A 216 -10.23 -7.15 -45.47
CA ASP A 216 -9.09 -7.73 -46.18
C ASP A 216 -9.04 -9.26 -46.13
N ARG A 217 -9.61 -9.88 -45.09
CA ARG A 217 -9.33 -11.29 -44.73
C ARG A 217 -10.55 -12.13 -44.38
N ALA A 218 -11.71 -11.53 -44.16
CA ALA A 218 -12.89 -12.30 -43.77
C ALA A 218 -13.54 -12.98 -44.98
N GLU A 219 -13.69 -14.30 -44.91
CA GLU A 219 -14.52 -15.04 -45.87
C GLU A 219 -16.01 -14.76 -45.63
N PRO A 220 -16.78 -14.39 -46.66
CA PRO A 220 -18.20 -14.10 -46.51
C PRO A 220 -19.00 -15.27 -45.93
N LYS A 221 -19.86 -14.98 -44.95
CA LYS A 221 -20.71 -15.92 -44.20
C LYS A 221 -19.94 -16.94 -43.35
N SER A 222 -18.63 -16.78 -43.18
CA SER A 222 -17.84 -17.62 -42.28
C SER A 222 -18.20 -17.37 -40.82
N LEU A 223 -17.96 -18.39 -39.97
CA LEU A 223 -18.11 -18.23 -38.52
C LEU A 223 -17.15 -17.17 -37.97
N THR A 224 -15.96 -17.04 -38.56
CA THR A 224 -14.96 -16.03 -38.20
C THR A 224 -15.48 -14.62 -38.45
N GLU A 225 -16.07 -14.35 -39.62
CA GLU A 225 -16.67 -13.05 -39.93
C GLU A 225 -17.73 -12.66 -38.89
N ARG A 226 -18.67 -13.58 -38.57
CA ARG A 226 -19.72 -13.32 -37.58
C ARG A 226 -19.16 -13.02 -36.18
N ARG A 227 -18.13 -13.75 -35.75
CA ARG A 227 -17.46 -13.50 -34.45
C ARG A 227 -16.79 -12.12 -34.43
N VAL A 228 -16.07 -11.77 -35.49
CA VAL A 228 -15.39 -10.47 -35.58
C VAL A 228 -16.39 -9.32 -35.64
N GLN A 229 -17.54 -9.48 -36.31
CA GLN A 229 -18.63 -8.50 -36.29
C GLN A 229 -19.22 -8.31 -34.88
N ALA A 230 -19.35 -9.39 -34.10
CA ALA A 230 -19.80 -9.30 -32.71
C ALA A 230 -18.79 -8.56 -31.81
N GLU A 231 -17.50 -8.88 -31.93
CA GLU A 231 -16.42 -8.16 -31.22
C GLU A 231 -16.39 -6.68 -31.61
N LEU A 232 -16.58 -6.36 -32.89
CA LEU A 232 -16.67 -4.98 -33.37
C LEU A 232 -17.86 -4.23 -32.74
N SER A 233 -19.01 -4.89 -32.61
CA SER A 233 -20.20 -4.30 -31.98
C SER A 233 -19.96 -4.05 -30.49
N SER A 234 -19.38 -5.01 -29.78
CA SER A 234 -18.96 -4.86 -28.38
C SER A 234 -17.94 -3.73 -28.18
N ALA A 235 -16.98 -3.58 -29.09
CA ALA A 235 -16.01 -2.49 -29.05
C ALA A 235 -16.67 -1.11 -29.21
N TYR A 236 -17.71 -1.00 -30.05
CA TYR A 236 -18.48 0.23 -30.19
C TYR A 236 -19.28 0.57 -28.92
N GLU A 237 -19.98 -0.41 -28.34
CA GLU A 237 -20.68 -0.23 -27.07
C GLU A 237 -19.73 0.20 -25.94
N ARG A 238 -18.54 -0.40 -25.88
CA ARG A 238 -17.49 -0.01 -24.93
C ARG A 238 -17.02 1.43 -25.16
N LEU A 239 -16.83 1.84 -26.41
CA LEU A 239 -16.43 3.21 -26.74
C LEU A 239 -17.49 4.23 -26.31
N GLU A 240 -18.78 3.94 -26.55
CA GLU A 240 -19.90 4.78 -26.11
C GLU A 240 -19.92 4.95 -24.58
N LEU A 241 -19.67 3.87 -23.84
CA LEU A 241 -19.56 3.93 -22.38
C LEU A 241 -18.39 4.80 -21.93
N LEU A 242 -17.22 4.65 -22.55
CA LEU A 242 -15.99 5.38 -22.23
C LEU A 242 -16.11 6.89 -22.44
N VAL A 243 -16.75 7.32 -23.54
CA VAL A 243 -16.93 8.75 -23.86
C VAL A 243 -18.07 9.40 -23.07
N SER A 244 -18.89 8.60 -22.37
CA SER A 244 -19.98 9.13 -21.55
C SER A 244 -19.46 10.01 -20.41
N SER A 245 -20.17 11.10 -20.14
CA SER A 245 -19.82 12.05 -19.05
C SER A 245 -19.82 11.42 -17.66
N ASN A 246 -20.52 10.29 -17.48
CA ASN A 246 -20.60 9.57 -16.21
C ASN A 246 -19.53 8.48 -16.04
N TYR A 247 -18.67 8.22 -17.04
CA TYR A 247 -17.70 7.13 -16.95
C TYR A 247 -16.74 7.28 -15.76
N LEU A 248 -16.24 8.50 -15.50
CA LEU A 248 -15.34 8.74 -14.37
C LEU A 248 -15.98 8.38 -13.03
N LYS A 249 -17.30 8.55 -12.87
CA LYS A 249 -18.02 8.14 -11.66
C LYS A 249 -18.03 6.61 -11.48
N ARG A 250 -17.95 5.84 -12.57
CA ARG A 250 -17.93 4.37 -12.52
C ARG A 250 -16.57 3.84 -12.06
N ILE A 251 -15.49 4.52 -12.41
CA ILE A 251 -14.12 4.14 -12.04
C ILE A 251 -13.61 4.90 -10.81
N TRP A 252 -14.46 5.72 -10.19
CA TRP A 252 -14.15 6.44 -8.95
C TRP A 252 -13.94 5.44 -7.81
N GLY A 253 -12.83 5.55 -7.10
CA GLY A 253 -12.35 4.55 -6.14
C GLY A 253 -11.42 3.49 -6.74
N SER A 254 -11.17 3.48 -8.06
CA SER A 254 -10.10 2.69 -8.68
C SER A 254 -8.76 3.42 -8.65
N ILE A 255 -7.66 2.71 -8.92
CA ILE A 255 -6.30 3.30 -8.97
C ILE A 255 -6.04 4.19 -10.20
N GLY A 256 -6.94 4.19 -11.18
CA GLY A 256 -6.76 4.87 -12.46
C GLY A 256 -5.51 4.40 -13.21
N LEU A 257 -4.96 5.26 -14.05
CA LEU A 257 -3.71 5.04 -14.75
C LEU A 257 -2.67 6.04 -14.22
N ASP A 258 -1.48 5.54 -13.95
CA ASP A 258 -0.38 6.42 -13.59
C ASP A 258 -0.05 7.34 -14.76
N PRO A 259 0.03 8.67 -14.57
CA PRO A 259 0.38 9.59 -15.65
C PRO A 259 1.84 9.40 -16.14
N LEU A 260 2.60 8.51 -15.50
CA LEU A 260 3.99 8.26 -15.77
C LEU A 260 4.30 7.87 -17.22
N TYR A 261 4.94 8.85 -17.87
CA TYR A 261 5.69 8.86 -19.12
C TYR A 261 4.86 8.88 -20.43
N ARG A 262 4.37 10.08 -20.78
CA ARG A 262 4.18 10.46 -22.19
C ARG A 262 5.57 10.67 -22.78
N THR A 263 6.03 9.75 -23.63
CA THR A 263 7.16 9.99 -24.55
C THR A 263 6.89 11.18 -25.45
#